data_AF-A0A9N9IE60-F1
#
_entry.id   AF-A0A9N9IE60-F1
#
_cell.length_a   1.000
_cell.length_b   1.000
_cell.length_c   1.000
_cell.angle_alpha   90.00
_cell.angle_beta   90.00
_cell.angle_gamma   90.00
#
_symmetry.space_group_name_H-M   'P 1'
#
loop_
_entity.id
_entity.type
_entity.pdbx_description
1 polymer ?
#
loop_
_entity_poly.entity_id
_entity_poly.type
_entity_poly.pdbx_seq_one_letter_code
_entity_poly.pdbx_strand_id
1 'polypeptide(L)'
;YLVVDVRDDDYEGGNIPNSINKPSHKINDHITALVFKHSQVPRIIFTCALSQVRGPKCARIYKENTTNKDQKVQVLQGGFSEWQREYKDDPQLVENYDAEHWEYEDY
;
A
#
# COMPACT_ATOMS: atom_id res chain seq x y z
N TYR A 1 10.04 -8.23 2.35
CA TYR A 1 9.35 -6.98 2.75
C TYR A 1 7.86 -7.23 2.69
N LEU A 2 7.02 -6.31 3.15
CA LEU A 2 5.57 -6.36 2.97
C LEU A 2 5.10 -5.02 2.41
N VAL A 3 4.25 -5.07 1.39
CA VAL A 3 3.52 -3.89 0.90
C VAL A 3 2.15 -3.87 1.58
N VAL A 4 1.82 -2.72 2.17
CA VAL A 4 0.51 -2.43 2.76
C VAL A 4 -0.14 -1.37 1.90
N ASP A 5 -1.09 -1.79 1.08
CA ASP A 5 -1.92 -0.89 0.29
C ASP A 5 -3.05 -0.35 1.17
N VAL A 6 -3.09 0.97 1.33
CA VAL A 6 -4.08 1.66 2.16
C VAL A 6 -5.12 2.41 1.34
N ARG A 7 -5.28 2.07 0.06
CA ARG A 7 -6.44 2.47 -0.74
C ARG A 7 -7.73 1.94 -0.11
N ASP A 8 -8.79 2.73 -0.26
CA ASP A 8 -10.11 2.47 0.28
C ASP A 8 -10.94 1.82 -0.83
N ASP A 9 -12.02 2.45 -1.30
CA ASP A 9 -12.82 1.95 -2.43
C ASP A 9 -12.04 2.01 -3.76
N ASP A 10 -11.01 2.85 -3.84
CA ASP A 10 -10.08 2.98 -4.98
C ASP A 10 -8.99 1.90 -5.00
N TYR A 11 -9.14 0.82 -4.24
CA TYR A 11 -8.25 -0.35 -4.31
C TYR A 11 -8.48 -1.20 -5.56
N GLU A 12 -9.69 -1.15 -6.12
CA GLU A 12 -10.03 -1.80 -7.39
C GLU A 12 -9.14 -1.28 -8.54
N GLY A 13 -9.10 -2.00 -9.67
CA GLY A 13 -8.22 -1.67 -10.81
C GLY A 13 -6.87 -2.41 -10.83
N GLY A 14 -6.51 -3.07 -9.74
CA GLY A 14 -5.29 -3.90 -9.64
C GLY A 14 -4.47 -3.59 -8.40
N ASN A 15 -3.47 -4.42 -8.12
CA ASN A 15 -2.62 -4.27 -6.95
C ASN A 15 -1.22 -4.85 -7.14
N ILE A 16 -0.30 -4.49 -6.23
CA ILE A 16 1.04 -5.08 -6.19
C ILE A 16 0.92 -6.53 -5.69
N PRO A 17 1.55 -7.51 -6.35
CA PRO A 17 1.51 -8.90 -5.92
C PRO A 17 1.97 -9.11 -4.48
N ASN A 18 1.24 -9.96 -3.75
CA ASN A 18 1.48 -10.26 -2.34
C ASN A 18 1.33 -9.07 -1.36
N SER A 19 0.80 -7.93 -1.83
CA SER A 19 0.43 -6.84 -0.93
C SER A 19 -0.82 -7.21 -0.11
N ILE A 20 -1.03 -6.50 1.00
CA ILE A 20 -2.28 -6.60 1.76
C ILE A 20 -3.02 -5.27 1.68
N ASN A 21 -4.34 -5.33 1.51
CA ASN A 21 -5.19 -4.14 1.61
C ASN A 21 -5.62 -3.88 3.06
N LYS A 22 -5.34 -2.67 3.53
CA LYS A 22 -5.73 -2.14 4.85
C LYS A 22 -6.23 -0.70 4.68
N PRO A 23 -7.53 -0.51 4.37
CA PRO A 23 -8.09 0.79 4.05
C PRO A 23 -7.76 1.85 5.10
N SER A 24 -7.32 3.01 4.63
CA SER A 24 -6.81 4.10 5.47
C SER A 24 -7.85 4.58 6.50
N HIS A 25 -9.14 4.53 6.17
CA HIS A 25 -10.22 4.94 7.07
C HIS A 25 -10.41 4.00 8.27
N LYS A 26 -9.93 2.74 8.16
CA LYS A 26 -9.98 1.72 9.22
C LYS A 26 -8.62 1.46 9.88
N ILE A 27 -7.61 2.29 9.61
CA ILE A 27 -6.25 2.00 10.07
C ILE A 27 -6.16 1.90 11.60
N ASN A 28 -6.88 2.76 12.33
CA ASN A 28 -6.88 2.76 13.79
C ASN A 28 -7.49 1.48 14.38
N ASP A 29 -8.47 0.89 13.71
CA ASP A 29 -9.15 -0.33 14.17
C ASP A 29 -8.24 -1.56 14.06
N HIS A 30 -7.24 -1.52 13.18
CA HIS A 30 -6.41 -2.66 12.85
C HIS A 30 -4.92 -2.45 13.14
N ILE A 31 -4.50 -1.27 13.59
CA ILE A 31 -3.08 -0.93 13.74
C ILE A 31 -2.34 -1.88 14.69
N THR A 32 -2.94 -2.21 15.83
CA THR A 32 -2.35 -3.12 16.82
C THR A 32 -2.12 -4.51 16.22
N ALA A 33 -3.13 -5.05 15.52
CA ALA A 33 -3.03 -6.35 14.87
C ALA A 33 -2.01 -6.33 13.72
N LEU A 34 -1.97 -5.25 12.94
CA LEU A 34 -1.04 -5.07 11.82
C LEU A 34 0.42 -5.06 12.30
N VAL A 35 0.71 -4.26 13.35
CA VAL A 35 2.04 -4.19 13.96
C VAL A 35 2.44 -5.54 14.57
N PHE A 36 1.54 -6.16 15.34
CA PHE A 36 1.83 -7.44 16.00
C PHE A 36 2.16 -8.54 14.98
N LYS A 37 1.27 -8.73 13.99
CA LYS A 37 1.39 -9.78 12.97
C LYS A 37 2.64 -9.64 12.11
N HIS A 38 3.10 -8.42 11.87
CA HIS A 38 4.22 -8.14 10.96
C HIS A 38 5.47 -7.58 11.66
N SER A 39 5.58 -7.75 12.98
CA SER A 39 6.71 -7.27 13.79
C SER A 39 8.07 -7.81 13.36
N GLN A 40 8.12 -9.01 12.77
CA GLN A 40 9.34 -9.68 12.29
C GLN A 40 9.67 -9.37 10.82
N VAL A 41 8.79 -8.68 10.09
CA VAL A 41 9.06 -8.32 8.70
C VAL A 41 10.06 -7.15 8.69
N PRO A 42 11.25 -7.27 8.09
CA PRO A 42 12.29 -6.25 8.24
C PRO A 42 11.97 -4.91 7.55
N ARG A 43 11.07 -4.92 6.56
CA ARG A 43 10.67 -3.73 5.79
C ARG A 43 9.17 -3.76 5.48
N ILE A 44 8.47 -2.69 5.88
CA ILE A 44 7.07 -2.41 5.56
C ILE A 44 7.01 -1.21 4.63
N ILE A 45 6.31 -1.33 3.52
CA ILE A 45 6.16 -0.29 2.50
C ILE A 45 4.67 0.04 2.41
N PHE A 46 4.31 1.28 2.67
CA PHE A 46 2.95 1.75 2.51
C PHE A 46 2.75 2.35 1.12
N THR A 47 1.61 2.09 0.50
CA THR A 47 1.19 2.74 -0.74
C THR A 47 -0.28 3.15 -0.66
N CYS A 48 -0.68 4.18 -1.38
CA CYS A 48 -2.10 4.42 -1.71
C CYS A 48 -2.21 4.73 -3.22
N ALA A 49 -3.26 5.41 -3.69
CA ALA A 49 -3.34 5.80 -5.11
C ALA A 49 -2.12 6.65 -5.55
N LEU A 50 -1.91 7.80 -4.91
CA LEU A 50 -0.81 8.73 -5.24
C LEU A 50 0.30 8.79 -4.17
N SER A 51 0.13 8.12 -3.04
CA SER A 51 1.01 8.19 -1.85
C SER A 51 1.30 9.59 -1.29
N GLN A 52 0.39 10.56 -1.49
CA GLN A 52 0.56 11.94 -0.98
C GLN A 52 -0.06 12.18 0.41
N VAL A 53 -1.13 11.45 0.75
CA VAL A 53 -1.88 11.67 2.01
C VAL A 53 -2.02 10.38 2.81
N ARG A 54 -2.76 9.38 2.28
CA ARG A 54 -3.10 8.16 3.01
C ARG A 54 -1.88 7.30 3.31
N GLY A 55 -1.00 7.10 2.33
CA GLY A 55 0.27 6.37 2.49
C GLY A 55 1.14 6.93 3.62
N PRO A 56 1.56 8.21 3.58
CA PRO A 56 2.34 8.84 4.64
C PRO A 56 1.65 8.83 6.01
N LYS A 57 0.34 9.10 6.06
CA LYS A 57 -0.45 9.05 7.30
C LYS A 57 -0.37 7.65 7.94
N CYS A 58 -0.63 6.59 7.19
CA CYS A 58 -0.65 5.24 7.72
C CYS A 58 0.76 4.74 8.10
N ALA A 59 1.78 5.11 7.32
CA ALA A 59 3.17 4.83 7.65
C ALA A 59 3.60 5.47 8.98
N ARG A 60 3.22 6.73 9.22
CA ARG A 60 3.47 7.41 10.50
C ARG A 60 2.77 6.70 11.66
N ILE A 61 1.47 6.42 11.53
CA ILE A 61 0.69 5.72 12.56
C ILE A 61 1.32 4.36 12.89
N TYR A 62 1.75 3.60 11.87
CA TYR A 62 2.46 2.34 12.07
C TYR A 62 3.78 2.52 12.80
N LYS A 63 4.59 3.51 12.43
CA LYS A 63 5.89 3.77 13.08
C LYS A 63 5.73 4.22 14.54
N GLU A 64 4.66 4.94 14.87
CA GLU A 64 4.33 5.34 16.24
C GLU A 64 3.92 4.15 17.12
N ASN A 65 3.30 3.11 16.53
CA ASN A 65 2.80 1.95 17.26
C ASN A 65 3.75 0.74 17.27
N THR A 66 4.77 0.70 16.40
CA THR A 66 5.74 -0.42 16.38
C THR A 66 6.79 -0.31 17.47
N THR A 67 7.01 -1.43 18.17
CA THR A 67 8.09 -1.60 19.15
C THR A 67 9.41 -1.95 18.49
N ASN A 68 9.39 -2.48 17.26
CA ASN A 68 10.59 -2.80 16.49
C ASN A 68 11.18 -1.53 15.86
N LYS A 69 12.24 -0.99 16.48
CA LYS A 69 12.89 0.25 16.01
C LYS A 69 13.74 0.04 14.76
N ASP A 70 14.24 -1.18 14.55
CA ASP A 70 15.07 -1.55 13.39
C ASP A 70 14.24 -1.81 12.13
N GLN A 71 12.92 -2.02 12.27
CA GLN A 71 12.01 -2.18 11.14
C GLN A 71 11.98 -0.92 10.27
N LYS A 72 12.30 -1.10 8.97
CA LYS A 72 12.24 -0.04 7.97
C LYS A 72 10.78 0.18 7.56
N VAL A 73 10.27 1.39 7.79
CA VAL A 73 8.93 1.80 7.40
C VAL A 73 9.08 2.87 6.32
N GLN A 74 8.54 2.61 5.13
CA GLN A 74 8.72 3.42 3.94
C GLN A 74 7.38 3.68 3.26
N VAL A 75 7.35 4.66 2.36
CA VAL A 75 6.21 4.96 1.49
C VAL A 75 6.67 4.79 0.04
N LEU A 76 5.88 4.11 -0.78
CA LEU A 76 6.10 4.02 -2.23
C LEU A 76 5.74 5.35 -2.86
N GLN A 77 6.75 6.10 -3.34
CA GLN A 77 6.53 7.35 -4.07
C GLN A 77 5.69 7.09 -5.33
N GLY A 78 4.82 8.04 -5.68
CA GLY A 78 3.91 7.90 -6.83
C GLY A 78 2.68 7.03 -6.60
N GLY A 79 2.73 6.19 -5.55
CA GLY A 79 1.64 5.27 -5.20
C GLY A 79 1.39 4.21 -6.27
N PHE A 80 0.22 3.58 -6.20
CA PHE A 80 -0.16 2.56 -7.17
C PHE A 80 -0.44 3.14 -8.56
N SER A 81 -0.87 4.42 -8.66
CA SER A 81 -1.16 5.06 -9.94
C SER A 81 0.08 5.18 -10.84
N GLU A 82 1.24 5.57 -10.30
CA GLU A 82 2.50 5.57 -11.07
C GLU A 82 3.02 4.14 -11.29
N TRP A 83 2.92 3.28 -10.28
CA TRP A 83 3.37 1.89 -10.36
C TRP A 83 2.69 1.12 -11.49
N GLN A 84 1.36 1.16 -11.56
CA GLN A 84 0.62 0.46 -12.61
C GLN A 84 0.94 1.03 -13.99
N ARG A 85 1.12 2.35 -14.11
CA ARG A 85 1.44 2.97 -15.40
C ARG A 85 2.76 2.45 -15.97
N GLU A 86 3.74 2.20 -15.10
CA GLU A 86 5.06 1.71 -15.49
C GLU A 86 5.08 0.19 -15.68
N TYR A 87 4.32 -0.56 -14.89
CA TYR A 87 4.48 -2.02 -14.77
C TYR A 87 3.23 -2.86 -15.07
N LYS A 88 2.12 -2.28 -15.56
CA LYS A 88 0.86 -3.00 -15.85
C LYS A 88 1.01 -4.23 -16.75
N ASP A 89 1.98 -4.23 -17.65
CA ASP A 89 2.23 -5.32 -18.59
C ASP A 89 3.09 -6.46 -17.99
N ASP A 90 3.58 -6.30 -16.75
CA ASP A 90 4.36 -7.31 -16.04
C ASP A 90 3.54 -7.96 -14.89
N PRO A 91 3.06 -9.20 -15.07
CA PRO A 91 2.27 -9.90 -14.05
C PRO A 91 3.06 -10.26 -12.78
N GLN A 92 4.39 -10.11 -12.79
CA GLN A 92 5.22 -10.25 -11.58
C GLN A 92 5.19 -8.99 -10.71
N LEU A 93 4.77 -7.86 -11.27
CA LEU A 93 4.76 -6.55 -10.63
C LEU A 93 3.36 -5.98 -10.43
N VAL A 94 2.37 -6.43 -11.19
CA VAL A 94 0.95 -6.08 -11.04
C VAL A 94 0.08 -7.33 -11.17
N GLU A 95 -0.84 -7.53 -10.22
CA GLU A 95 -1.88 -8.56 -10.31
C GLU A 95 -3.28 -7.93 -10.27
N ASN A 96 -4.28 -8.68 -10.72
CA ASN A 96 -5.68 -8.23 -10.79
C ASN A 96 -5.88 -6.93 -11.59
N TYR A 97 -5.01 -6.66 -12.57
CA TYR A 97 -5.11 -5.45 -13.39
C TYR A 97 -6.41 -5.45 -14.20
N ASP A 98 -7.16 -4.37 -14.10
CA ASP A 98 -8.39 -4.13 -14.87
C ASP A 98 -8.16 -2.93 -15.77
N ALA A 99 -7.94 -3.18 -17.06
CA ALA A 99 -7.67 -2.12 -18.03
C ALA A 99 -8.85 -1.14 -18.17
N GLU A 100 -10.09 -1.63 -18.08
CA GLU A 100 -11.28 -0.78 -18.22
C GLU A 100 -11.37 0.24 -17.08
N HIS A 101 -10.91 -0.14 -15.88
CA HIS A 101 -10.82 0.76 -14.74
C HIS A 101 -9.90 1.97 -15.01
N TRP A 102 -8.78 1.75 -15.72
CA TRP A 102 -7.76 2.77 -15.96
C TRP A 102 -7.98 3.58 -17.24
N GLU A 103 -8.78 3.10 -18.20
CA GLU A 103 -9.09 3.86 -19.43
C GLU A 103 -9.80 5.20 -19.17
N TYR A 104 -10.52 5.33 -18.04
CA TYR A 104 -11.25 6.55 -17.67
C TYR A 104 -10.46 7.55 -16.82
N GLU A 105 -9.30 7.16 -16.26
CA GLU A 105 -8.50 8.03 -15.39
C GLU A 105 -7.45 8.88 -16.15
N ASP A 106 -7.17 8.57 -17.42
CA ASP A 106 -6.17 9.27 -18.26
C ASP A 106 -6.76 10.47 -19.05
N TYR A 107 -7.91 11.02 -18.64
CA TYR A 107 -8.54 12.23 -19.23
C TYR A 107 -8.34 13.51 -18.42
#